data_AF-A0A8D8IA17-F1
#
_entry.id   AF-A0A8D8IA17-F1
#
_cell.length_a   1.000
_cell.length_b   1.000
_cell.length_c   1.000
_cell.angle_alpha   90.00
_cell.angle_beta   90.00
_cell.angle_gamma   90.00
#
_symmetry.space_group_name_H-M   'P 1'
#
loop_
_entity.id
_entity.type
_entity.pdbx_description
1 polymer ?
#
loop_
_entity_poly.entity_id
_entity_poly.type
_entity_poly.pdbx_seq_one_letter_code
_entity_poly.pdbx_strand_id
1 'polypeptide(L)'
;SYPRMVAHPFHGDYIRLRQNVQWKRVSCEHNDQYVVFADIINKIARSSGKFIPILLVVSTNSMLLLDQKTMQIKYRIPASEIYRMSLSPYFDDIAVIHIRASEIGKKKGDFVFQTAHSI
;
A
#
# COMPACT_ATOMS: atom_id res chain seq x y z
N SER A 1 11.08 8.77 10.31
CA SER A 1 12.46 9.28 10.52
C SER A 1 13.31 8.22 11.18
N TYR A 2 14.37 7.84 10.47
CA TYR A 2 15.20 6.69 10.73
C TYR A 2 15.55 6.43 12.20
N PRO A 3 16.06 7.39 13.00
CA PRO A 3 16.48 7.11 14.38
C PRO A 3 15.35 6.63 15.29
N ARG A 4 14.10 7.07 15.04
CA ARG A 4 12.92 6.62 15.82
C ARG A 4 12.50 5.20 15.46
N MET A 5 12.77 4.77 14.23
CA MET A 5 12.33 3.49 13.70
C MET A 5 13.26 2.34 14.05
N VAL A 6 14.54 2.61 14.38
CA VAL A 6 15.53 1.58 14.72
C VAL A 6 15.08 0.69 15.88
N ALA A 7 14.43 1.27 16.89
CA ALA A 7 13.92 0.52 18.04
C ALA A 7 12.55 -0.14 17.79
N HIS A 8 11.90 0.17 16.66
CA HIS A 8 10.57 -0.36 16.32
C HIS A 8 10.70 -1.65 15.49
N PRO A 9 10.20 -2.79 15.99
CA PRO A 9 10.29 -4.05 15.27
C PRO A 9 9.48 -4.02 13.97
N PHE A 10 10.11 -4.43 12.87
CA PHE A 10 9.43 -4.60 11.59
C PHE A 10 8.54 -5.85 11.63
N HIS A 11 7.25 -5.65 11.35
CA HIS A 11 6.30 -6.74 11.16
C HIS A 11 5.86 -6.72 9.70
N GLY A 12 5.98 -7.82 8.96
CA GLY A 12 5.47 -7.82 7.58
C GLY A 12 3.95 -7.58 7.56
N ASP A 13 3.19 -8.36 8.32
CA ASP A 13 1.74 -8.26 8.37
C ASP A 13 1.29 -7.61 9.70
N TYR A 14 1.16 -6.28 9.72
CA TYR A 14 0.78 -5.51 10.91
C TYR A 14 -0.67 -5.74 11.34
N ILE A 15 -1.54 -6.15 10.42
CA ILE A 15 -2.98 -6.33 10.68
C ILE A 15 -3.42 -7.79 10.75
N ARG A 16 -2.47 -8.74 10.68
CA ARG A 16 -2.73 -10.20 10.61
C ARG A 16 -3.70 -10.56 9.48
N LEU A 17 -3.58 -9.88 8.34
CA LEU A 17 -4.42 -10.03 7.16
C LEU A 17 -4.56 -11.50 6.73
N ARG A 18 -3.50 -12.30 6.86
CA ARG A 18 -3.50 -13.73 6.49
C ARG A 18 -4.53 -14.57 7.26
N GLN A 19 -4.96 -14.11 8.44
CA GLN A 19 -5.98 -14.80 9.26
C GLN A 19 -7.41 -14.47 8.80
N ASN A 20 -7.60 -13.39 8.04
CA ASN A 20 -8.91 -12.94 7.56
C ASN A 20 -9.47 -13.89 6.48
N VAL A 21 -10.68 -14.39 6.70
CA VAL A 21 -11.34 -15.37 5.81
C VAL A 21 -11.70 -14.76 4.44
N GLN A 22 -12.11 -13.50 4.40
CA GLN A 22 -12.43 -12.80 3.15
C GLN A 22 -11.15 -12.58 2.32
N TRP A 23 -10.05 -12.18 2.98
CA TRP A 23 -8.76 -12.04 2.32
C TRP A 23 -8.27 -13.35 1.69
N LYS A 24 -8.42 -14.49 2.37
CA LYS A 24 -8.03 -15.79 1.81
C LYS A 24 -8.72 -16.09 0.47
N ARG A 25 -9.97 -15.67 0.29
CA ARG A 25 -10.69 -15.82 -0.99
C ARG A 25 -10.11 -14.89 -2.05
N VAL A 26 -10.02 -13.59 -1.74
CA VAL A 26 -9.50 -12.56 -2.65
C VAL A 26 -8.07 -12.86 -3.11
N SER A 27 -7.20 -13.27 -2.19
CA SER A 27 -5.81 -13.59 -2.50
C SER A 27 -5.64 -14.83 -3.38
N CYS A 28 -6.53 -15.82 -3.26
CA CYS A 28 -6.52 -16.98 -4.15
C CYS A 28 -6.96 -16.63 -5.57
N GLU A 29 -7.96 -15.77 -5.73
CA GLU A 29 -8.45 -15.33 -7.05
C GLU A 29 -7.39 -14.58 -7.87
N HIS A 30 -6.56 -13.78 -7.19
CA HIS A 30 -5.55 -12.93 -7.84
C HIS A 30 -4.10 -13.43 -7.70
N ASN A 31 -3.90 -14.62 -7.13
CA ASN A 31 -2.58 -15.19 -6.85
C ASN A 31 -1.69 -14.27 -5.98
N ASP A 32 -2.28 -13.63 -4.97
CA ASP A 32 -1.63 -12.65 -4.09
C ASP A 32 -1.49 -13.19 -2.64
N GLN A 33 -1.36 -14.51 -2.46
CA GLN A 33 -1.33 -15.15 -1.13
C GLN A 33 -0.09 -14.78 -0.30
N TYR A 34 1.04 -14.52 -0.96
CA TYR A 34 2.30 -14.18 -0.30
C TYR A 34 2.37 -12.68 0.03
N VAL A 35 1.76 -12.32 1.16
CA VAL A 35 1.77 -10.95 1.70
C VAL A 35 3.12 -10.63 2.33
N VAL A 36 3.85 -9.67 1.78
CA VAL A 36 5.11 -9.15 2.34
C VAL A 36 4.84 -8.05 3.35
N PHE A 37 3.91 -7.15 3.02
CA PHE A 37 3.50 -6.05 3.88
C PHE A 37 1.98 -5.88 3.89
N ALA A 38 1.38 -5.63 5.05
CA ALA A 38 -0.02 -5.20 5.13
C ALA A 38 -0.25 -4.26 6.30
N ASP A 39 -0.86 -3.10 6.02
CA ASP A 39 -1.14 -2.08 7.02
C ASP A 39 -2.29 -1.16 6.59
N ILE A 40 -2.92 -0.49 7.56
CA ILE A 40 -3.92 0.53 7.32
C ILE A 40 -3.20 1.88 7.28
N ILE A 41 -3.21 2.50 6.11
CA ILE A 41 -2.52 3.76 5.86
C ILE A 41 -3.48 4.81 5.34
N ASN A 42 -3.03 6.06 5.26
CA ASN A 42 -3.81 7.12 4.65
C ASN A 42 -3.37 7.33 3.20
N LYS A 43 -4.26 7.08 2.24
CA LYS A 43 -4.08 7.51 0.85
C LYS A 43 -4.51 8.97 0.71
N ILE A 44 -3.66 9.79 0.12
CA ILE A 44 -3.99 11.19 -0.17
C ILE A 44 -4.73 11.25 -1.52
N ALA A 45 -5.94 11.82 -1.52
CA ALA A 45 -6.77 11.93 -2.71
C ALA A 45 -6.24 13.00 -3.67
N ARG A 46 -6.00 12.63 -4.93
CA ARG A 46 -5.46 13.54 -5.96
C ARG A 46 -6.30 14.81 -6.15
N SER A 47 -7.62 14.70 -6.14
CA SER A 47 -8.51 15.83 -6.44
C SER A 47 -8.69 16.80 -5.27
N SER A 48 -8.51 16.34 -4.03
CA SER A 48 -8.89 17.12 -2.84
C SER A 48 -7.81 17.22 -1.76
N GLY A 49 -6.72 16.47 -1.87
CA GLY A 49 -5.69 16.37 -0.83
C GLY A 49 -6.15 15.67 0.45
N LYS A 50 -7.39 15.18 0.52
CA LYS A 50 -7.93 14.53 1.73
C LYS A 50 -7.25 13.20 1.99
N PHE A 51 -6.97 12.93 3.26
CA PHE A 51 -6.52 11.64 3.76
C PHE A 51 -7.69 10.66 3.81
N ILE A 52 -7.54 9.53 3.13
CA ILE A 52 -8.54 8.47 3.07
C ILE A 52 -7.89 7.20 3.64
N PRO A 53 -8.36 6.70 4.79
CA PRO A 53 -7.90 5.44 5.35
C PRO A 53 -8.15 4.30 4.34
N ILE A 54 -7.12 3.51 4.09
CA ILE A 54 -7.17 2.41 3.13
C ILE A 54 -6.25 1.28 3.59
N LEU A 55 -6.64 0.04 3.30
CA LEU A 55 -5.78 -1.11 3.53
C LEU A 55 -4.78 -1.20 2.37
N LEU A 56 -3.50 -1.00 2.67
CA LEU A 56 -2.40 -1.27 1.75
C LEU A 56 -1.90 -2.69 1.98
N VAL A 57 -1.80 -3.46 0.90
CA VAL A 57 -1.21 -4.80 0.90
C VAL A 57 -0.16 -4.86 -0.20
N VAL A 58 1.04 -5.30 0.15
CA VAL A 58 2.12 -5.58 -0.79
C VAL A 58 2.33 -7.08 -0.79
N SER A 59 2.00 -7.72 -1.90
CA SER A 59 2.36 -9.10 -2.18
C SER A 59 3.65 -9.16 -3.00
N THR A 60 4.14 -10.36 -3.28
CA THR A 60 5.24 -10.57 -4.23
C THR A 60 4.89 -10.19 -5.67
N ASN A 61 3.60 -10.19 -6.02
CA ASN A 61 3.13 -9.98 -7.39
C ASN A 61 2.58 -8.56 -7.61
N SER A 62 1.97 -7.97 -6.59
CA SER A 62 1.28 -6.70 -6.74
C SER A 62 1.17 -5.91 -5.45
N MET A 63 1.01 -4.60 -5.62
CA MET A 63 0.52 -3.70 -4.59
C MET A 63 -0.99 -3.53 -4.74
N LEU A 64 -1.72 -3.77 -3.67
CA LEU A 64 -3.17 -3.72 -3.61
C LEU A 64 -3.61 -2.64 -2.62
N LEU A 65 -4.66 -1.94 -3.00
CA LEU A 65 -5.37 -1.01 -2.12
C LEU A 65 -6.80 -1.49 -1.98
N LEU A 66 -7.18 -1.87 -0.78
CA LEU A 66 -8.47 -2.47 -0.48
C LEU A 66 -9.27 -1.61 0.49
N ASP A 67 -10.59 -1.77 0.42
CA ASP A 67 -11.44 -1.37 1.54
C ASP A 67 -11.24 -2.31 2.72
N GLN A 68 -10.94 -1.78 3.90
CA GLN A 68 -10.65 -2.59 5.09
C GLN A 68 -11.85 -3.43 5.54
N LYS A 69 -13.08 -2.93 5.37
CA LYS A 69 -14.27 -3.61 5.89
C LYS A 69 -14.80 -4.63 4.90
N THR A 70 -14.84 -4.28 3.62
CA THR A 70 -15.44 -5.14 2.59
C THR A 70 -14.42 -6.02 1.89
N MET A 71 -13.11 -5.78 2.09
CA MET A 71 -12.02 -6.42 1.35
C MET A 71 -12.14 -6.28 -0.17
N GLN A 72 -12.89 -5.28 -0.64
CA GLN A 72 -12.98 -4.97 -2.07
C GLN A 72 -11.71 -4.28 -2.55
N ILE A 73 -11.12 -4.79 -3.62
CA ILE A 73 -9.95 -4.21 -4.27
C ILE A 73 -10.38 -2.92 -4.99
N LYS A 74 -9.86 -1.78 -4.53
CA LYS A 74 -10.02 -0.48 -5.19
C LYS A 74 -8.98 -0.29 -6.28
N TYR A 75 -7.74 -0.73 -6.02
CA TYR A 75 -6.64 -0.67 -6.97
C TYR A 75 -5.77 -1.92 -6.82
N ARG A 76 -5.35 -2.48 -7.96
CA ARG A 76 -4.34 -3.53 -8.04
C ARG A 76 -3.28 -3.09 -9.03
N ILE A 77 -2.05 -2.93 -8.55
CA ILE A 77 -0.92 -2.41 -9.32
C ILE A 77 0.14 -3.51 -9.33
N PRO A 78 0.41 -4.16 -10.47
CA PRO A 78 1.47 -5.16 -10.56
C PRO A 78 2.81 -4.57 -10.12
N ALA A 79 3.63 -5.37 -9.43
CA ALA A 79 4.92 -4.90 -8.91
C ALA A 79 5.85 -4.41 -10.03
N SER A 80 5.76 -5.00 -11.23
CA SER A 80 6.49 -4.58 -12.44
C SER A 80 6.18 -3.16 -12.92
N GLU A 81 5.00 -2.64 -12.56
CA GLU A 81 4.54 -1.30 -12.94
C GLU A 81 5.06 -0.21 -12.00
N ILE A 82 5.56 -0.57 -10.82
CA ILE A 82 6.15 0.37 -9.88
C ILE A 82 7.62 0.54 -10.24
N TYR A 83 8.05 1.75 -10.58
CA TYR A 83 9.45 2.00 -10.99
C TYR A 83 10.26 2.81 -9.98
N ARG A 84 9.60 3.50 -9.06
CA ARG A 84 10.26 4.33 -8.06
C ARG A 84 9.36 4.54 -6.84
N MET A 85 10.01 4.73 -5.69
CA MET A 85 9.38 5.29 -4.49
C MET A 85 10.14 6.55 -4.08
N SER A 86 9.42 7.57 -3.65
CA SER A 86 9.99 8.79 -3.07
C SER A 86 9.43 8.99 -1.68
N LEU A 87 10.26 9.43 -0.75
CA LEU A 87 9.89 9.70 0.63
C LEU A 87 10.10 11.18 0.93
N SER A 88 9.26 11.75 1.77
CA SER A 88 9.47 13.10 2.27
C SER A 88 10.69 13.13 3.21
N PRO A 89 11.56 14.16 3.12
CA PRO A 89 12.65 14.35 4.07
C PRO A 89 12.17 14.92 5.41
N TYR A 90 10.89 15.29 5.51
CA TYR A 90 10.30 15.88 6.72
C TYR A 90 9.64 14.82 7.61
N PHE A 91 9.28 15.23 8.83
CA PHE A 91 8.56 14.40 9.79
C PHE A 91 7.04 14.36 9.51
N ASP A 92 6.65 14.11 8.26
CA ASP A 92 5.24 14.11 7.81
C ASP A 92 4.72 12.71 7.42
N ASP A 93 5.61 11.71 7.41
CA ASP A 93 5.34 10.31 7.08
C ASP A 93 4.82 10.10 5.64
N ILE A 94 5.14 11.02 4.72
CA ILE A 94 4.66 10.99 3.34
C ILE A 94 5.57 10.15 2.43
N ALA A 95 4.93 9.27 1.66
CA ALA A 95 5.55 8.45 0.63
C ALA A 95 4.79 8.57 -0.71
N VAL A 96 5.52 8.56 -1.81
CA VAL A 96 4.98 8.54 -3.17
C VAL A 96 5.43 7.27 -3.87
N ILE A 97 4.49 6.55 -4.46
CA ILE A 97 4.75 5.38 -5.29
C ILE A 97 4.49 5.77 -6.74
N HIS A 98 5.56 5.73 -7.53
CA HIS A 98 5.52 6.12 -8.93
C HIS A 98 5.25 4.93 -9.83
N ILE A 99 4.25 5.08 -10.70
CA ILE A 99 3.79 4.03 -11.59
C ILE A 99 4.17 4.37 -13.02
N ARG A 100 4.65 3.37 -13.77
CA ARG A 100 4.98 3.50 -15.19
C ARG A 100 3.74 3.95 -15.96
N ALA A 101 3.92 4.64 -17.07
CA ALA A 101 2.83 5.06 -17.96
C ALA A 101 2.22 3.90 -18.78
N SER A 102 1.99 2.74 -18.16
CA SER A 102 1.14 1.66 -18.68
C SER A 102 -0.34 2.08 -18.67
N GLU A 103 -1.24 1.19 -19.09
CA GLU A 103 -2.68 1.49 -19.10
C GLU A 103 -3.22 1.94 -17.73
N ILE A 104 -2.67 1.39 -16.63
CA ILE A 104 -3.04 1.76 -15.27
C ILE A 104 -2.46 3.13 -14.90
N GLY A 105 -1.17 3.35 -15.15
CA GLY A 105 -0.50 4.61 -14.85
C GLY A 105 -1.06 5.78 -15.65
N LYS A 106 -1.46 5.57 -16.90
CA LYS A 106 -2.14 6.60 -17.72
C LYS A 106 -3.49 7.01 -17.14
N LYS A 107 -4.24 6.09 -16.53
CA LYS A 107 -5.58 6.37 -15.96
C LYS A 107 -5.51 6.93 -14.54
N LYS A 108 -4.58 6.46 -13.71
CA LYS A 108 -4.56 6.76 -12.26
C LYS A 108 -3.35 7.58 -11.82
N GLY A 109 -2.23 7.46 -12.51
CA GLY A 109 -0.96 8.10 -12.16
C GLY A 109 -0.38 7.56 -10.86
N ASP A 110 0.46 8.39 -10.24
CA ASP A 110 1.17 8.06 -9.00
C ASP A 110 0.23 8.07 -7.78
N PHE A 111 0.63 7.32 -6.75
CA PHE A 111 -0.09 7.25 -5.49
C PHE A 111 0.70 7.91 -4.38
N VAL A 112 0.03 8.75 -3.60
CA VAL A 112 0.62 9.43 -2.44
C VAL A 112 -0.03 8.88 -1.18
N PHE A 113 0.81 8.54 -0.21
CA PHE A 113 0.43 7.90 1.03
C PHE A 113 1.05 8.64 2.21
N GLN A 114 0.40 8.53 3.35
CA GLN A 114 0.98 8.79 4.65
C GLN A 114 1.00 7.47 5.43
N THR A 115 2.18 7.06 5.88
CA THR A 115 2.41 5.80 6.60
C THR A 115 3.37 5.99 7.77
N ALA A 116 2.90 5.63 8.97
CA ALA A 116 3.70 5.69 10.19
C ALA A 116 4.94 4.77 10.15
N HIS A 117 4.99 3.84 9.20
CA HIS A 117 6.11 2.92 9.00
C HIS A 117 7.15 3.41 7.98
N SER A 118 7.18 4.71 7.69
CA SER A 118 8.24 5.31 6.86
C SER A 118 9.55 5.44 7.64
N ILE A 119 10.58 4.71 7.19
CA ILE A 119 11.91 4.64 7.79
C ILE A 119 12.77 5.80 7.31
#